data_AF-A0A916WMX4-F1
#
_entry.id   AF-A0A916WMX4-F1
#
_cell.length_a   1.000
_cell.length_b   1.000
_cell.length_c   1.000
_cell.angle_alpha   90.00
_cell.angle_beta   90.00
_cell.angle_gamma   90.00
#
_symmetry.space_group_name_H-M   'P 1'
#
loop_
_entity.id
_entity.type
_entity.pdbx_description
1 polymer ?
#
loop_
_entity_poly.entity_id
_entity_poly.type
_entity_poly.pdbx_seq_one_letter_code
_entity_poly.pdbx_strand_id
1 'polypeptide(L)'
;MGVPADVAKSSHQNLARKWSLAFHEHRSVPDGIIYSSRLNGDANLAIFDRAIPKLAVVRVMPLIGAPWLATVINDLRISLVESG
;
A
#
# COMPACT_ATOMS: atom_id res chain seq x y z
N MET A 1 15.67 9.44 4.91
CA MET A 1 16.08 8.15 5.52
C MET A 1 16.60 7.27 4.40
N GLY A 2 17.91 7.09 4.30
CA GLY A 2 18.57 6.36 3.21
C GLY A 2 18.42 4.84 3.37
N VAL A 3 17.21 4.34 3.13
CA VAL A 3 16.97 2.89 3.04
C VAL A 3 17.65 2.40 1.77
N PRO A 4 18.61 1.45 1.89
CA PRO A 4 19.26 0.86 0.73
C PRO A 4 18.25 0.29 -0.28
N ALA A 5 18.46 0.55 -1.58
CA ALA A 5 17.50 0.22 -2.64
C ALA A 5 17.23 -1.29 -2.78
N ASP A 6 18.17 -2.13 -2.32
CA ASP A 6 18.06 -3.58 -2.19
C ASP A 6 17.04 -4.01 -1.13
N VAL A 7 16.73 -3.18 -0.13
CA VAL A 7 15.65 -3.46 0.84
C VAL A 7 14.29 -3.29 0.16
N ALA A 8 14.14 -2.23 -0.64
CA ALA A 8 12.89 -1.94 -1.34
C ALA A 8 12.61 -3.01 -2.42
N LYS A 9 13.66 -3.47 -3.11
CA LYS A 9 13.55 -4.35 -4.29
C LYS A 9 13.85 -5.83 -4.04
N SER A 10 14.50 -6.24 -2.95
CA SER A 10 14.85 -7.66 -2.77
C SER A 10 13.69 -8.53 -2.29
N SER A 11 13.65 -9.77 -2.76
CA SER A 11 12.72 -10.83 -2.32
C SER A 11 12.85 -11.19 -0.83
N HIS A 12 13.87 -10.68 -0.14
CA HIS A 12 14.21 -11.05 1.24
C HIS A 12 13.40 -10.22 2.25
N GLN A 13 12.23 -10.73 2.61
CA GLN A 13 11.33 -10.16 3.61
C GLN A 13 12.02 -9.85 4.96
N ASN A 14 13.08 -10.58 5.30
CA ASN A 14 13.83 -10.37 6.54
C ASN A 14 14.41 -8.96 6.67
N LEU A 15 14.91 -8.36 5.59
CA LEU A 15 15.50 -7.03 5.65
C LEU A 15 14.43 -5.94 5.73
N ALA A 16 13.33 -6.09 4.98
CA ALA A 16 12.17 -5.20 5.06
C ALA A 16 11.58 -5.17 6.48
N ARG A 17 11.50 -6.33 7.15
CA ARG A 17 11.04 -6.44 8.55
C ARG A 17 11.96 -5.71 9.53
N LYS A 18 13.28 -5.84 9.38
CA LYS A 18 14.25 -5.12 10.24
C LYS A 18 14.11 -3.60 10.11
N TRP A 19 13.97 -3.11 8.88
CA TRP A 19 13.73 -1.69 8.64
C TRP A 19 12.38 -1.24 9.17
N SER A 20 11.32 -2.03 8.97
CA SER A 20 9.99 -1.74 9.53
C SER A 20 10.05 -1.57 11.05
N LEU A 21 10.75 -2.47 11.76
CA LEU A 21 10.97 -2.35 13.20
C LEU A 21 11.76 -1.09 13.57
N ALA A 22 12.86 -0.80 12.86
CA ALA A 22 13.66 0.40 13.10
C ALA A 22 12.86 1.70 12.92
N PHE A 23 11.98 1.76 11.91
CA PHE A 23 11.05 2.88 11.74
C PHE A 23 9.98 2.91 12.84
N HIS A 24 9.45 1.74 13.20
CA HIS A 24 8.45 1.61 14.25
C HIS A 24 8.96 2.18 15.57
N GLU A 25 10.22 1.90 15.94
CA GLU A 25 10.88 2.31 17.18
C GLU A 25 11.55 3.69 17.14
N HIS A 26 11.55 4.36 15.98
CA HIS A 26 12.24 5.63 15.81
C HIS A 26 11.63 6.74 16.67
N ARG A 27 12.46 7.59 17.30
CA ARG A 27 12.02 8.66 18.23
C ARG A 27 11.10 9.71 17.59
N SER A 28 11.14 9.86 16.26
CA SER A 28 10.22 10.76 15.55
C SER A 28 8.82 10.19 15.39
N VAL A 29 8.58 8.95 15.81
CA VAL A 29 7.29 8.26 15.80
C VAL A 29 6.57 8.37 14.45
N PRO A 30 7.18 7.88 13.34
CA PRO A 30 6.56 7.95 12.03
C PRO A 30 5.24 7.16 12.01
N ASP A 31 4.28 7.56 11.20
CA ASP A 31 2.97 6.87 11.10
C ASP A 31 3.01 5.61 10.22
N GLY A 32 4.05 5.47 9.41
CA GLY A 32 4.18 4.37 8.47
C GLY A 32 5.34 4.56 7.50
N ILE A 33 5.29 3.82 6.40
CA ILE A 33 6.32 3.76 5.36
C ILE A 33 5.64 3.91 3.99
N ILE A 34 6.20 4.79 3.15
CA ILE A 34 5.87 4.91 1.73
C ILE A 34 6.92 4.15 0.93
N TYR A 35 6.50 3.26 0.03
CA TYR A 35 7.42 2.49 -0.81
C TYR A 35 6.83 2.24 -2.20
N SER A 36 7.66 2.11 -3.22
CA SER A 36 7.19 1.74 -4.56
C SER A 36 6.80 0.26 -4.62
N SER A 37 5.67 -0.01 -5.25
CA SER A 37 5.20 -1.34 -5.61
C SER A 37 6.23 -2.03 -6.49
N ARG A 38 6.46 -3.32 -6.23
CA ARG A 38 7.35 -4.13 -7.06
C ARG A 38 6.71 -4.53 -8.38
N LEU A 39 5.38 -4.57 -8.43
CA LEU A 39 4.63 -5.02 -9.60
C LEU A 39 4.62 -3.95 -10.68
N ASN A 40 4.45 -2.69 -10.30
CA ASN A 40 4.17 -1.60 -11.23
C ASN A 40 4.84 -0.26 -10.86
N GLY A 41 5.53 -0.17 -9.73
CA GLY A 41 6.20 1.07 -9.30
C GLY A 41 5.30 2.08 -8.58
N ASP A 42 3.99 1.86 -8.54
CA ASP A 42 3.03 2.74 -7.86
C ASP A 42 3.31 2.87 -6.36
N ALA A 43 2.90 3.97 -5.76
CA ALA A 43 3.11 4.21 -4.34
C ALA A 43 2.23 3.29 -3.48
N ASN A 44 2.87 2.52 -2.59
CA ASN A 44 2.24 1.73 -1.55
C ASN A 44 2.52 2.32 -0.16
N LEU A 45 1.61 2.03 0.78
CA LEU A 45 1.67 2.50 2.16
C LEU A 45 1.61 1.31 3.13
N ALA A 46 2.52 1.27 4.09
CA ALA A 46 2.42 0.42 5.27
C ALA A 46 2.20 1.32 6.50
N ILE A 47 1.08 1.15 7.19
CA ILE A 47 0.68 2.01 8.31
C ILE A 47 0.88 1.24 9.62
N PHE A 48 1.49 1.89 10.61
CA PHE A 48 1.62 1.31 11.96
C PHE A 48 0.30 1.44 12.72
N ASP A 49 0.06 0.51 13.64
CA ASP A 49 -1.15 0.42 14.45
C ASP A 49 -1.49 1.75 15.18
N ARG A 50 -0.48 2.42 15.73
CA ARG A 50 -0.58 3.74 16.38
C ARG A 50 -1.19 4.84 15.50
N ALA A 51 -1.12 4.68 14.18
CA ALA A 51 -1.62 5.67 13.23
C ALA A 51 -3.02 5.32 12.71
N ILE A 52 -3.55 4.13 13.02
CA ILE A 52 -4.91 3.72 12.62
C ILE A 52 -5.97 4.76 13.03
N PRO A 53 -5.96 5.32 14.27
CA PRO A 53 -6.96 6.32 14.66
C PRO A 53 -6.90 7.63 13.86
N LYS A 54 -5.81 7.88 13.12
CA LYS A 54 -5.65 9.06 12.27
C LYS A 54 -6.26 8.86 10.88
N LEU A 55 -6.61 7.63 10.51
CA LEU A 55 -7.18 7.33 9.21
C LEU A 55 -8.66 7.71 9.18
N ALA A 56 -9.07 8.34 8.08
CA ALA A 56 -10.46 8.68 7.82
C ALA A 56 -10.87 8.11 6.46
N VAL A 57 -12.03 7.48 6.43
CA VAL A 57 -12.65 7.09 5.15
C VAL A 57 -13.27 8.33 4.54
N VAL A 58 -12.57 8.92 3.57
CA VAL A 58 -13.00 10.17 2.90
C VAL A 58 -14.20 9.93 1.98
N ARG A 59 -14.33 8.72 1.42
CA ARG A 59 -15.41 8.39 0.49
C ARG A 59 -15.72 6.90 0.50
N VAL A 60 -16.99 6.57 0.67
CA VAL A 60 -17.55 5.23 0.42
C VAL A 60 -18.57 5.37 -0.70
N MET A 61 -18.52 4.50 -1.69
CA MET A 61 -19.49 4.47 -2.77
C MET A 61 -19.69 3.05 -3.31
N PRO A 62 -20.81 2.79 -4.00
CA PRO A 62 -20.95 1.58 -4.80
C PRO A 62 -19.81 1.47 -5.82
N LEU A 63 -19.24 0.28 -5.99
CA LEU A 63 -18.12 0.05 -6.91
C LEU A 63 -18.45 0.54 -8.33
N ILE A 64 -19.68 0.34 -8.79
CA ILE A 64 -20.16 0.80 -10.11
C ILE A 64 -20.09 2.33 -10.29
N GLY A 65 -20.10 3.09 -9.20
CA GLY A 65 -19.91 4.55 -9.21
C GLY A 65 -18.45 4.99 -9.09
N ALA A 66 -17.51 4.05 -8.91
CA ALA A 66 -16.10 4.36 -8.74
C ALA A 66 -15.51 4.94 -10.03
N PRO A 67 -14.91 6.14 -9.98
CA PRO A 67 -14.09 6.61 -11.08
C PRO A 67 -13.04 5.54 -11.41
N TRP A 68 -12.78 5.35 -12.70
CA TRP A 68 -11.79 4.39 -13.21
C TRP A 68 -12.17 2.92 -13.11
N LEU A 69 -13.34 2.54 -12.61
CA LEU A 69 -13.74 1.12 -12.57
C LEU A 69 -13.61 0.48 -13.96
N ALA A 70 -14.12 1.14 -15.00
CA ALA A 70 -14.04 0.63 -16.37
C ALA A 70 -12.57 0.46 -16.84
N THR A 71 -11.68 1.40 -16.48
CA THR A 71 -10.25 1.30 -16.78
C THR A 71 -9.64 0.09 -16.10
N VAL A 72 -9.89 -0.10 -14.80
CA VAL A 72 -9.37 -1.23 -14.03
C VAL A 72 -9.87 -2.57 -14.58
N ILE A 73 -11.16 -2.66 -14.95
CA ILE A 73 -11.74 -3.86 -15.57
C ILE A 73 -11.01 -4.20 -16.87
N ASN A 74 -10.77 -3.21 -17.73
CA ASN A 74 -10.09 -3.40 -19.01
C ASN A 74 -8.61 -3.76 -18.83
N ASP A 75 -7.88 -3.02 -17.99
CA ASP A 75 -6.45 -3.20 -17.77
C ASP A 75 -6.14 -4.57 -17.15
N LEU A 76 -6.97 -5.00 -16.21
CA LEU A 76 -6.82 -6.29 -15.54
C LEU A 76 -7.52 -7.44 -16.27
N ARG A 77 -8.19 -7.17 -17.38
CA ARG A 77 -8.96 -8.15 -18.18
C ARG A 77 -9.96 -8.95 -17.33
N ILE A 78 -10.67 -8.24 -16.46
CA ILE A 78 -11.69 -8.82 -15.57
C ILE A 78 -13.03 -8.81 -16.31
N SER A 79 -13.80 -9.89 -16.19
CA SER A 79 -15.20 -9.94 -16.63
C SER A 79 -16.13 -9.88 -15.42
N LEU A 80 -17.19 -9.08 -15.51
CA LEU A 80 -18.27 -9.09 -14.52
C LEU A 80 -19.22 -10.25 -14.85
N VAL A 81 -19.48 -11.12 -13.88
CA VAL A 81 -20.45 -12.22 -13.99
C VAL A 81 -21.57 -11.96 -12.99
N GLU A 82 -22.81 -11.96 -13.47
CA GLU A 82 -23.97 -11.93 -12.58
C GLU A 82 -24.06 -13.25 -11.79
N SER A 83 -24.29 -13.12 -10.49
CA SER A 83 -24.68 -14.25 -9.65
C SER A 83 -26.20 -14.21 -9.57
N GLY A 84 -26.87 -15.14 -10.27
CA GLY A 84 -28.32 -15.33 -10.17
C GLY A 84 -28.77 -15.87 -8.83
#